data_AF-A0A3B9JXC8-F1
#
_entry.id   AF-A0A3B9JXC8-F1
#
_cell.length_a   1.000
_cell.length_b   1.000
_cell.length_c   1.000
_cell.angle_alpha   90.00
_cell.angle_beta   90.00
_cell.angle_gamma   90.00
#
_symmetry.space_group_name_H-M   'P 1'
#
loop_
_entity.id
_entity.type
_entity.pdbx_description
1 polymer ?
#
loop_
_entity_poly.entity_id
_entity_poly.type
_entity_poly.pdbx_seq_one_letter_code
_entity_poly.pdbx_strand_id
1 'polypeptide(L)'
;MSNRQVTPRTEGWTQKKDETGKPLLQFAEPKRGKPPLHLADIEPGDRAARVKELGIAAFRAKQLATHYFDYYTSDPEKMTDLPKTGREELVGKVLPTMLTEVKRLQTDDGKTVKFLWR
;
A
#
# COMPACT_ATOMS: atom_id res chain seq x y z
N MET A 1 25.62 -47.16 -17.04
CA MET A 1 26.06 -45.78 -17.36
C MET A 1 25.19 -44.83 -16.56
N SER A 2 25.76 -44.08 -15.62
CA SER A 2 25.00 -43.13 -14.80
C SER A 2 24.72 -41.88 -15.63
N ASN A 3 23.46 -41.61 -15.97
CA ASN A 3 23.09 -40.38 -16.66
C ASN A 3 23.41 -39.18 -15.77
N ARG A 4 24.22 -38.24 -16.27
CA ARG A 4 24.58 -37.00 -15.57
C ARG A 4 23.33 -36.12 -15.48
N GLN A 5 22.61 -36.20 -14.36
CA GLN A 5 21.47 -35.34 -14.11
C GLN A 5 21.95 -33.90 -13.85
N VAL A 6 21.52 -32.95 -14.69
CA VAL A 6 21.73 -31.52 -14.46
C VAL A 6 20.58 -31.01 -13.61
N THR A 7 20.87 -30.51 -12.42
CA THR A 7 19.87 -29.88 -11.55
C THR A 7 19.80 -28.37 -11.83
N PRO A 8 18.63 -27.80 -12.14
CA PRO A 8 18.50 -26.35 -12.32
C PRO A 8 18.85 -25.61 -11.04
N ARG A 9 19.58 -24.49 -11.17
CA ARG A 9 19.92 -23.60 -10.06
C ARG A 9 18.92 -22.45 -10.01
N THR A 10 18.53 -22.03 -8.80
CA THR A 10 17.69 -20.84 -8.64
C THR A 10 18.50 -19.57 -8.88
N GLU A 11 17.95 -18.63 -9.66
CA GLU A 11 18.57 -17.34 -9.95
C GLU A 11 17.89 -16.24 -9.12
N GLY A 12 18.51 -15.86 -8.01
CA GLY A 12 18.04 -14.73 -7.18
C GLY A 12 16.84 -15.02 -6.26
N TRP A 13 16.31 -16.25 -6.26
CA TRP A 13 15.24 -16.67 -5.36
C TRP A 13 15.59 -17.95 -4.58
N THR A 14 15.01 -18.11 -3.39
CA THR A 14 15.24 -19.27 -2.52
C THR A 14 14.11 -20.28 -2.69
N GLN A 15 14.46 -21.52 -3.05
CA GLN A 15 13.48 -22.60 -3.18
C GLN A 15 12.97 -23.06 -1.81
N LYS A 16 11.66 -22.96 -1.59
CA LYS A 16 11.01 -23.55 -0.42
C LYS A 16 11.09 -25.08 -0.51
N LYS A 17 11.50 -25.71 0.59
CA LYS A 17 11.64 -27.16 0.72
C LYS A 17 10.74 -27.66 1.84
N ASP A 18 10.32 -28.92 1.74
CA ASP A 18 9.64 -29.63 2.82
C ASP A 18 10.64 -30.11 3.89
N GLU A 19 10.14 -30.76 4.94
CA GLU A 19 10.94 -31.31 6.05
C GLU A 19 11.98 -32.34 5.59
N THR A 20 11.76 -32.96 4.42
CA THR A 20 12.66 -33.95 3.81
C THR A 20 13.68 -33.33 2.85
N GLY A 21 13.66 -31.99 2.69
CA GLY A 21 14.58 -31.24 1.84
C GLY A 21 14.21 -31.26 0.35
N LYS A 22 13.05 -31.81 -0.03
CA LYS A 22 12.54 -31.81 -1.40
C LYS A 22 11.79 -30.51 -1.70
N PRO A 23 11.67 -30.09 -2.96
CA PRO A 23 10.86 -28.94 -3.35
C PRO A 23 9.44 -29.02 -2.76
N LEU A 24 9.02 -27.99 -2.03
CA LEU A 24 7.68 -27.93 -1.47
C LEU A 24 6.66 -27.76 -2.61
N LEU A 25 5.85 -28.79 -2.85
CA LEU A 25 4.81 -28.77 -3.87
C LEU A 25 3.55 -28.09 -3.31
N GLN A 26 3.36 -26.82 -3.63
CA GLN A 26 2.22 -26.03 -3.16
C GLN A 26 1.16 -25.90 -4.27
N PHE A 27 0.04 -26.61 -4.11
CA PHE A 27 -1.10 -26.55 -5.03
C PHE A 27 -2.13 -25.47 -4.67
N ALA A 28 -2.11 -24.97 -3.43
CA ALA A 28 -2.97 -23.88 -2.98
C ALA A 28 -2.30 -22.53 -3.24
N GLU A 29 -2.99 -21.63 -3.94
CA GLU A 29 -2.53 -20.26 -4.13
C GLU A 29 -2.30 -19.57 -2.76
N PRO A 30 -1.14 -18.93 -2.53
CA PRO A 30 -0.95 -18.12 -1.34
C PRO A 30 -1.99 -17.00 -1.32
N LYS A 31 -2.96 -17.08 -0.41
CA LYS A 31 -3.98 -16.04 -0.26
C LYS A 31 -3.28 -14.74 0.19
N ARG A 32 -3.07 -13.82 -0.74
CA ARG A 32 -2.74 -12.44 -0.38
C ARG A 32 -3.95 -11.83 0.32
N GLY A 33 -3.72 -11.15 1.44
CA GLY A 33 -4.77 -10.37 2.10
C GLY A 33 -5.31 -9.30 1.17
N LYS A 34 -6.55 -8.86 1.40
CA LYS A 34 -7.08 -7.69 0.68
C LYS A 34 -6.19 -6.48 1.02
N PRO A 35 -5.84 -5.64 0.03
CA PRO A 35 -5.13 -4.41 0.34
C PRO A 35 -5.94 -3.54 1.30
N PRO A 36 -5.29 -2.67 2.09
CA PRO A 36 -5.99 -1.67 2.89
C PRO A 36 -6.93 -0.83 2.01
N LEU A 37 -8.13 -0.53 2.51
CA LEU A 37 -9.06 0.35 1.80
C LEU A 37 -8.64 1.80 2.00
N HIS A 38 -8.44 2.54 0.91
CA HIS A 38 -8.10 3.95 0.95
C HIS A 38 -9.36 4.81 0.80
N LEU A 39 -9.41 6.01 1.41
CA LEU A 39 -10.54 6.93 1.27
C LEU A 39 -10.83 7.32 -0.18
N ALA A 40 -9.80 7.30 -1.03
CA ALA A 40 -9.92 7.57 -2.46
C ALA A 40 -10.67 6.48 -3.25
N ASP A 41 -10.78 5.27 -2.70
CA ASP A 41 -11.53 4.17 -3.31
C ASP A 41 -13.03 4.22 -2.96
N ILE A 42 -13.44 5.23 -2.16
CA ILE A 42 -14.78 5.35 -1.59
C ILE A 42 -15.49 6.54 -2.21
N GLU A 43 -16.71 6.29 -2.67
CA GLU A 43 -17.61 7.31 -3.19
C GLU A 43 -17.89 8.37 -2.10
N PRO A 44 -17.98 9.68 -2.43
CA PRO A 44 -18.12 10.73 -1.42
C PRO A 44 -19.27 10.53 -0.43
N GLY A 45 -20.39 9.94 -0.86
CA GLY A 45 -21.55 9.66 0.00
C GLY A 45 -21.29 8.61 1.09
N ASP A 46 -20.38 7.67 0.83
CA ASP A 46 -20.14 6.51 1.71
C ASP A 46 -18.97 6.73 2.70
N ARG A 47 -18.15 7.75 2.48
CA ARG A 47 -16.95 8.04 3.31
C ARG A 47 -17.30 8.23 4.78
N ALA A 48 -18.41 8.93 5.07
CA ALA A 48 -18.85 9.16 6.44
C ALA A 48 -19.22 7.86 7.16
N ALA A 49 -19.86 6.91 6.46
CA ALA A 49 -20.19 5.59 6.99
C ALA A 49 -18.90 4.78 7.24
N ARG A 50 -17.98 4.76 6.27
CA ARG A 50 -16.71 4.04 6.42
C ARG A 50 -15.89 4.52 7.61
N VAL A 51 -15.77 5.84 7.77
CA VAL A 51 -14.98 6.43 8.87
C VAL A 51 -15.62 6.12 10.23
N LYS A 52 -16.96 6.01 10.32
CA LYS A 52 -17.64 5.54 11.54
C LYS A 52 -17.29 4.09 11.89
N GLU A 53 -17.20 3.19 10.90
CA GLU A 53 -16.80 1.79 11.14
C GLU A 53 -15.39 1.66 11.75
N LEU A 54 -14.53 2.64 11.49
CA LEU A 54 -13.17 2.73 12.05
C LEU A 54 -13.14 3.36 13.46
N GLY A 55 -14.30 3.68 14.05
CA GLY A 55 -14.42 4.33 15.36
C GLY A 55 -14.13 5.82 15.34
N ILE A 56 -14.11 6.46 14.16
CA ILE A 56 -13.79 7.87 13.99
C ILE A 56 -15.10 8.66 13.78
N ALA A 57 -15.16 9.89 14.31
CA ALA A 57 -16.32 10.76 14.12
C ALA A 57 -16.54 11.08 12.63
N ALA A 58 -17.77 10.93 12.16
CA ALA A 58 -18.12 10.97 10.73
C ALA A 58 -17.70 12.25 9.99
N PHE A 59 -17.77 13.41 10.67
CA PHE A 59 -17.39 14.69 10.06
C PHE A 59 -15.88 14.76 9.72
N ARG A 60 -15.03 13.94 10.36
CA ARG A 60 -13.61 13.84 10.04
C ARG A 60 -13.39 13.32 8.61
N ALA A 61 -14.33 12.56 8.06
CA ALA A 61 -14.28 12.12 6.67
C ALA A 61 -14.20 13.31 5.70
N LYS A 62 -14.96 14.39 5.97
CA LYS A 62 -14.95 15.61 5.14
C LYS A 62 -13.61 16.35 5.27
N GLN A 63 -13.08 16.48 6.49
CA GLN A 63 -11.78 17.12 6.71
C GLN A 63 -10.66 16.38 5.98
N LEU A 64 -10.60 15.06 6.13
CA LEU A 64 -9.61 14.21 5.45
C LEU A 64 -9.77 14.26 3.92
N ALA A 65 -11.00 14.29 3.42
CA ALA A 65 -11.26 14.44 1.99
C ALA A 65 -10.76 15.79 1.46
N THR A 66 -11.00 16.89 2.18
CA THR A 66 -10.47 18.21 1.79
C THR A 66 -8.95 18.23 1.77
N HIS A 67 -8.28 17.68 2.79
CA HIS A 67 -6.81 17.60 2.78
C HIS A 67 -6.27 16.78 1.60
N TYR A 68 -6.91 15.65 1.30
CA TYR A 68 -6.44 14.75 0.26
C TYR A 68 -6.75 15.25 -1.15
N PHE A 69 -7.97 15.72 -1.41
CA PHE A 69 -8.43 16.08 -2.75
C PHE A 69 -8.25 17.56 -3.09
N ASP A 70 -8.31 18.46 -2.11
CA ASP A 70 -8.21 19.90 -2.36
C ASP A 70 -6.79 20.43 -2.08
N TYR A 71 -6.15 19.93 -1.02
CA TYR A 71 -4.79 20.33 -0.62
C TYR A 71 -3.70 19.35 -1.06
N TYR A 72 -4.07 18.25 -1.71
CA TYR A 72 -3.15 17.24 -2.26
C TYR A 72 -2.13 16.72 -1.24
N THR A 73 -2.55 16.52 0.01
CA THR A 73 -1.69 16.03 1.09
C THR A 73 -2.29 14.84 1.82
N SER A 74 -1.45 13.84 2.07
CA SER A 74 -1.71 12.75 3.02
C SER A 74 -0.80 12.83 4.26
N ASP A 75 -0.02 13.91 4.38
CA ASP A 75 0.90 14.15 5.50
C ASP A 75 0.11 14.61 6.75
N PRO A 76 0.09 13.82 7.85
CA PRO A 76 -0.59 14.19 9.07
C PRO A 76 -0.14 15.53 9.65
N GLU A 77 1.13 15.90 9.53
CA GLU A 77 1.64 17.15 10.12
C GLU A 77 1.03 18.40 9.47
N LYS A 78 0.55 18.28 8.23
CA LYS A 78 -0.13 19.35 7.50
C LYS A 78 -1.63 19.43 7.80
N MET A 79 -2.20 18.45 8.49
CA MET A 79 -3.63 18.39 8.84
C MET A 79 -3.89 18.96 10.24
N THR A 80 -3.64 20.26 10.41
CA THR A 80 -3.61 20.93 11.73
C THR A 80 -4.97 21.04 12.43
N ASP A 81 -6.07 20.90 11.69
CA ASP A 81 -7.44 20.84 12.19
C ASP A 81 -7.85 19.45 12.74
N LEU A 82 -6.97 18.46 12.61
CA LEU A 82 -7.08 17.17 13.28
C LEU A 82 -6.44 17.22 14.68
N PRO A 83 -6.98 16.44 15.65
CA PRO A 83 -6.40 16.37 17.00
C PRO A 83 -4.93 16.00 16.94
N LYS A 84 -4.07 16.73 17.67
CA LYS A 84 -2.63 16.44 17.71
C LYS A 84 -2.37 15.02 18.21
N THR A 85 -3.04 14.63 19.29
CA THR A 85 -2.97 13.27 19.82
C THR A 85 -3.69 12.30 18.88
N GLY A 86 -2.99 11.27 18.42
CA GLY A 86 -3.55 10.23 17.55
C GLY A 86 -3.74 10.65 16.08
N ARG A 87 -3.17 11.80 15.66
CA ARG A 87 -3.31 12.29 14.29
C ARG A 87 -2.78 11.29 13.26
N GLU A 88 -1.57 10.81 13.46
CA GLU A 88 -0.91 9.86 12.57
C GLU A 88 -1.72 8.57 12.43
N GLU A 89 -2.23 8.04 13.55
CA GLU A 89 -3.06 6.83 13.56
C GLU A 89 -4.39 7.05 12.81
N LEU A 90 -5.06 8.18 13.07
CA LEU A 90 -6.31 8.54 12.39
C LEU A 90 -6.11 8.64 10.88
N VAL A 91 -5.06 9.35 10.45
CA VAL A 91 -4.73 9.51 9.03
C VAL A 91 -4.36 8.15 8.43
N GLY A 92 -3.50 7.36 9.08
CA GLY A 92 -3.07 6.05 8.58
C GLY A 92 -4.20 5.03 8.44
N LYS A 93 -5.26 5.10 9.26
CA LYS A 93 -6.45 4.24 9.13
C LYS A 93 -7.30 4.57 7.90
N VAL A 94 -7.30 5.83 7.46
CA VAL A 94 -8.20 6.34 6.41
C VAL A 94 -7.48 6.57 5.08
N LEU A 95 -6.22 6.99 5.16
CA LEU A 95 -5.30 7.27 4.05
C LEU A 95 -4.04 6.40 4.21
N PRO A 96 -4.15 5.05 4.20
CA PRO A 96 -2.99 4.18 4.29
C PRO A 96 -2.02 4.44 3.14
N THR A 97 -0.72 4.31 3.37
CA THR A 97 0.29 4.45 2.31
C THR A 97 0.14 3.32 1.29
N MET A 98 -0.31 3.64 0.07
CA MET A 98 -0.53 2.65 -0.99
C MET A 98 0.63 2.55 -1.99
N LEU A 99 1.38 3.64 -2.18
CA LEU A 99 2.48 3.72 -3.13
C LEU A 99 3.69 4.35 -2.44
N THR A 100 4.86 3.75 -2.63
CA THR A 100 6.15 4.32 -2.21
C THR A 100 6.93 4.73 -3.46
N GLU A 101 7.35 6.00 -3.53
CA GLU A 101 8.19 6.48 -4.63
C GLU A 101 9.58 5.80 -4.54
N VAL A 102 9.94 5.03 -5.57
CA VAL A 102 11.25 4.36 -5.68
C VAL A 102 12.23 5.22 -6.46
N LYS A 103 11.76 5.85 -7.53
CA LYS A 103 12.59 6.65 -8.42
C LYS A 103 11.78 7.75 -9.09
N ARG A 104 12.38 8.93 -9.22
CA ARG A 104 11.87 10.04 -10.01
C ARG A 104 12.86 10.40 -11.10
N LEU A 105 12.37 10.55 -12.31
CA LEU A 105 13.13 10.98 -13.47
C LEU A 105 12.44 12.19 -14.07
N GLN A 106 13.22 13.17 -14.52
CA GLN A 106 12.71 14.40 -15.12
C GLN A 106 13.50 14.70 -16.40
N THR A 107 12.84 15.22 -17.43
CA THR A 107 13.51 15.70 -18.65
C THR A 107 14.28 17.00 -18.39
N ASP A 108 15.24 17.32 -19.24
CA ASP A 108 16.10 18.51 -19.06
C ASP A 108 15.30 19.82 -19.03
N ASP A 109 14.20 19.90 -19.79
CA ASP A 109 13.29 21.05 -19.81
C ASP A 109 12.27 21.06 -18.66
N GLY A 110 12.28 20.03 -17.82
CA GLY A 110 11.43 19.86 -16.65
C GLY A 110 9.96 19.56 -16.94
N LYS A 111 9.53 19.46 -18.19
CA LYS A 111 8.11 19.35 -18.57
C LYS A 111 7.54 17.95 -18.45
N THR A 112 8.41 16.94 -18.38
CA THR A 112 8.01 15.55 -18.20
C THR A 112 8.66 14.99 -16.95
N VAL A 113 7.83 14.46 -16.04
CA VAL A 113 8.29 13.78 -14.83
C VAL A 113 7.74 12.35 -14.83
N LYS A 114 8.61 11.37 -14.62
CA LYS A 114 8.25 9.96 -14.51
C LYS A 114 8.58 9.45 -13.11
N PHE A 115 7.59 8.83 -12.48
CA PHE A 115 7.71 8.19 -11.19
C PHE A 115 7.69 6.68 -11.34
N LEU A 116 8.55 6.00 -10.59
CA LEU A 116 8.50 4.56 -10.35
C LEU A 116 7.96 4.33 -8.95
N TRP A 117 6.90 3.53 -8.84
CA TRP A 117 6.24 3.22 -7.57
C TRP A 117 6.43 1.75 -7.20
N ARG A 118 6.43 1.47 -5.90
CA ARG A 118 6.35 0.13 -5.30
C ARG A 118 5.18 0.08 -4.32
#